data_AF-A0A7D8BF81-F1
#
_entry.id   AF-A0A7D8BF81-F1
#
_cell.length_a   1.000
_cell.length_b   1.000
_cell.length_c   1.000
_cell.angle_alpha   90.00
_cell.angle_beta   90.00
_cell.angle_gamma   90.00
#
_symmetry.space_group_name_H-M   'P 1'
#
loop_
_entity.id
_entity.type
_entity.pdbx_description
1 polymer ?
#
loop_
_entity_poly.entity_id
_entity_poly.type
_entity_poly.pdbx_seq_one_letter_code
_entity_poly.pdbx_strand_id
1 'polypeptide(L)'
;MPISEISGQGLQQFLELGIAFVLSASIGLEREIRHKSAGLRTYTVVGTAAALFLLVSKYGFTNVLVEGRIVLDPSRVAAQVVTGIGFIGAGMIFVKGDHVNGLTTAATMWLVTAIGMACGAGLPWLALGTTIAYFVVALVFPSIIRRILPGASGPVEEIKHLEHD
;
A
#
# COMPACT_ATOMS: atom_id res chain seq x y z
N MET A 1 25.43 27.11 -11.44
CA MET A 1 25.25 25.65 -11.31
C MET A 1 24.80 25.14 -12.68
N PRO A 2 25.56 24.28 -13.36
CA PRO A 2 25.17 23.81 -14.69
C PRO A 2 23.95 22.88 -14.55
N ILE A 3 23.04 22.97 -15.50
CA ILE A 3 21.74 22.27 -15.56
C ILE A 3 21.92 20.75 -15.88
N SER A 4 23.16 20.24 -15.82
CA SER A 4 23.55 18.90 -16.27
C SER A 4 23.51 17.82 -15.19
N GLU A 5 23.32 18.18 -13.91
CA GLU A 5 23.11 17.22 -12.83
C GLU A 5 21.79 17.52 -12.11
N ILE A 6 20.66 17.22 -12.76
CA ILE A 6 19.37 17.22 -12.07
C ILE A 6 19.33 15.99 -11.17
N SER A 7 19.91 16.12 -9.98
CA SER A 7 19.94 15.09 -8.95
C SER A 7 18.50 14.59 -8.69
N GLY A 8 18.21 13.33 -9.04
CA GLY A 8 16.91 12.71 -8.77
C GLY A 8 15.87 12.74 -9.89
N GLN A 9 16.20 13.16 -11.12
CA GLN A 9 15.31 13.06 -12.28
C GLN A 9 15.84 12.12 -13.38
N GLY A 10 16.67 11.14 -13.01
CA GLY A 10 17.22 10.16 -13.93
C GLY A 10 16.28 8.99 -14.20
N LEU A 11 16.68 8.14 -15.15
CA LEU A 11 15.95 6.92 -15.51
C LEU A 11 15.68 6.01 -14.30
N GLN A 12 16.60 5.97 -13.34
CA GLN A 12 16.44 5.17 -12.12
C GLN A 12 15.18 5.59 -11.32
N GLN A 13 14.93 6.88 -11.13
CA GLN A 13 13.77 7.34 -10.36
C GLN A 13 12.46 7.05 -11.10
N PHE A 14 12.45 7.16 -12.42
CA PHE A 14 11.31 6.72 -13.23
C PHE A 14 11.08 5.21 -13.16
N LEU A 15 12.14 4.40 -13.10
CA LEU A 15 12.03 2.95 -12.89
C LEU A 15 11.50 2.63 -11.48
N GLU A 16 11.97 3.32 -10.44
CA GLU A 16 11.47 3.17 -9.07
C GLU A 16 9.97 3.51 -8.99
N LEU A 17 9.53 4.59 -9.65
CA LEU A 17 8.10 4.92 -9.79
C LEU A 17 7.32 3.88 -10.60
N GLY A 18 7.90 3.40 -11.71
CA GLY A 18 7.28 2.39 -12.56
C GLY A 18 7.08 1.05 -11.83
N ILE A 19 8.07 0.62 -11.04
CA ILE A 19 7.96 -0.58 -10.21
C ILE A 19 6.90 -0.37 -9.13
N ALA A 20 6.91 0.77 -8.44
CA ALA A 20 5.88 1.09 -7.45
C ALA A 20 4.47 1.04 -8.06
N PHE A 21 4.31 1.62 -9.25
CA PHE A 21 3.07 1.61 -10.00
C PHE A 21 2.60 0.18 -10.30
N VAL A 22 3.46 -0.64 -10.91
CA VAL A 22 3.11 -2.01 -11.32
C VAL A 22 2.77 -2.89 -10.11
N LEU A 23 3.59 -2.85 -9.06
CA LEU A 23 3.35 -3.66 -7.86
C LEU A 23 2.05 -3.24 -7.16
N SER A 24 1.80 -1.93 -7.02
CA SER A 24 0.59 -1.41 -6.39
C SER A 24 -0.67 -1.67 -7.23
N ALA A 25 -0.55 -1.57 -8.55
CA ALA A 25 -1.60 -1.91 -9.50
C ALA A 25 -1.97 -3.40 -9.43
N SER A 26 -0.98 -4.29 -9.28
CA SER A 26 -1.25 -5.73 -9.16
C SER A 26 -2.12 -6.05 -7.93
N ILE A 27 -1.84 -5.41 -6.79
CA ILE A 27 -2.64 -5.54 -5.56
C ILE A 27 -4.02 -4.93 -5.78
N GLY A 28 -4.08 -3.73 -6.37
CA GLY A 28 -5.33 -3.05 -6.66
C GLY A 28 -6.25 -3.84 -7.61
N LEU A 29 -5.68 -4.51 -8.61
CA LEU A 29 -6.41 -5.34 -9.56
C LEU A 29 -7.05 -6.55 -8.87
N GLU A 30 -6.29 -7.27 -8.04
CA GLU A 30 -6.85 -8.36 -7.22
C GLU A 30 -7.96 -7.85 -6.30
N ARG A 31 -7.78 -6.64 -5.75
CA ARG A 31 -8.77 -6.03 -4.88
C ARG A 31 -10.08 -5.69 -5.57
N GLU A 32 -9.98 -5.20 -6.80
CA GLU A 32 -11.11 -4.87 -7.67
C GLU A 32 -11.85 -6.11 -8.18
N ILE A 33 -11.11 -7.12 -8.65
CA ILE A 33 -11.69 -8.41 -9.11
C ILE A 33 -12.50 -9.08 -7.98
N ARG A 34 -12.07 -8.93 -6.73
CA ARG A 34 -12.79 -9.45 -5.55
C ARG A 34 -13.81 -8.47 -4.96
N HIS A 35 -14.20 -7.43 -5.70
CA HIS A 35 -15.23 -6.45 -5.33
C HIS A 35 -15.06 -5.86 -3.92
N LYS A 36 -13.83 -5.48 -3.54
CA LYS A 36 -13.60 -4.76 -2.27
C LYS A 36 -13.81 -3.27 -2.42
N SER A 37 -13.94 -2.59 -1.27
CA SER A 37 -14.27 -1.17 -1.18
C SER A 37 -13.24 -0.22 -1.81
N ALA A 38 -11.96 -0.62 -1.86
CA ALA A 38 -10.94 0.06 -2.66
C ALA A 38 -10.39 -0.90 -3.71
N GLY A 39 -10.13 -0.39 -4.92
CA GLY A 39 -9.73 -1.18 -6.10
C GLY A 39 -8.49 -0.63 -6.79
N LEU A 40 -8.33 -0.91 -8.09
CA LEU A 40 -7.12 -0.65 -8.86
C LEU A 40 -6.66 0.80 -8.77
N ARG A 41 -7.57 1.74 -9.05
CA ARG A 41 -7.25 3.17 -9.06
C ARG A 41 -6.69 3.64 -7.73
N THR A 42 -7.34 3.27 -6.63
CA THR A 42 -6.98 3.74 -5.28
C THR A 42 -5.59 3.24 -4.89
N TYR A 43 -5.35 1.93 -4.98
CA TYR A 43 -4.08 1.34 -4.56
C TYR A 43 -2.92 1.79 -5.45
N THR A 44 -3.13 1.87 -6.77
CA THR A 44 -2.09 2.32 -7.71
C THR A 44 -1.65 3.75 -7.41
N VAL A 45 -2.60 4.67 -7.19
CA VAL A 45 -2.30 6.06 -6.88
C VAL A 45 -1.58 6.18 -5.53
N VAL A 46 -2.05 5.50 -4.50
CA VAL A 46 -1.45 5.55 -3.15
C VAL A 46 -0.01 5.06 -3.15
N GLY A 47 0.27 3.90 -3.74
CA GLY A 47 1.63 3.36 -3.77
C GLY A 47 2.59 4.19 -4.63
N THR A 48 2.12 4.70 -5.78
CA THR A 48 2.93 5.60 -6.63
C THR A 48 3.23 6.92 -5.92
N ALA A 49 2.25 7.51 -5.23
CA ALA A 49 2.44 8.73 -4.44
C ALA A 49 3.43 8.52 -3.29
N ALA A 50 3.36 7.37 -2.60
CA ALA A 50 4.29 7.03 -1.52
C ALA A 50 5.75 6.92 -2.03
N ALA A 51 5.95 6.31 -3.20
CA ALA A 51 7.27 6.29 -3.85
C ALA A 51 7.76 7.70 -4.19
N LEU A 52 6.89 8.54 -4.77
CA LEU A 52 7.21 9.92 -5.10
C LEU A 52 7.58 10.74 -3.87
N PHE A 53 6.86 10.60 -2.75
CA PHE A 53 7.21 11.29 -1.50
C PHE A 53 8.60 10.93 -1.00
N LEU A 54 9.02 9.66 -1.10
CA LEU A 54 10.39 9.28 -0.76
C LEU A 54 11.43 9.86 -1.72
N LEU A 55 11.15 9.85 -3.02
CA LEU A 55 12.05 10.44 -4.02
C LEU A 55 12.24 11.94 -3.79
N VAL A 56 11.15 12.67 -3.55
CA VAL A 56 11.19 14.09 -3.19
C VAL A 56 11.99 14.29 -1.90
N SER A 57 11.79 13.43 -0.90
CA SER A 57 12.53 13.53 0.35
C SER A 57 14.03 13.26 0.22
N LYS A 58 14.44 12.39 -0.71
CA LYS A 58 15.84 12.03 -0.97
C LYS A 58 16.55 13.07 -1.84
N TYR A 59 15.87 13.61 -2.84
CA TYR A 59 16.52 14.37 -3.91
C TYR A 59 16.00 15.80 -4.09
N GLY A 60 14.83 16.13 -3.55
CA GLY A 60 14.16 17.41 -3.79
C GLY A 60 14.72 18.62 -3.03
N PHE A 61 15.67 18.40 -2.12
CA PHE A 61 16.19 19.44 -1.21
C PHE A 61 17.68 19.73 -1.40
N THR A 62 18.30 19.24 -2.48
CA THR A 62 19.75 19.43 -2.73
C THR A 62 20.15 20.90 -2.88
N ASN A 63 19.22 21.75 -3.34
CA ASN A 63 19.42 23.19 -3.50
C ASN A 63 19.48 23.99 -2.19
N VAL A 64 19.03 23.42 -1.07
CA VAL A 64 19.04 24.08 0.26
C VAL A 64 20.11 23.52 1.18
N LEU A 65 20.90 22.54 0.75
CA LEU A 65 21.96 21.96 1.58
C LEU A 65 23.12 22.95 1.69
N VAL A 66 23.48 23.27 2.93
CA VAL A 66 24.65 24.09 3.27
C VAL A 66 25.54 23.23 4.17
N GLU A 67 26.75 22.97 3.71
CA GLU A 67 27.73 22.13 4.39
C GLU A 67 27.94 22.60 5.84
N GLY A 68 27.85 21.68 6.79
CA GLY A 68 27.97 21.95 8.23
C GLY A 68 26.82 22.72 8.88
N ARG A 69 25.76 23.12 8.14
CA ARG A 69 24.60 23.84 8.69
C ARG A 69 23.27 23.12 8.49
N ILE A 70 23.09 22.46 7.35
CA ILE A 70 21.82 21.81 6.98
C ILE A 70 22.10 20.35 6.66
N VAL A 71 21.54 19.45 7.48
CA VAL A 71 21.64 18.00 7.31
C VAL A 71 20.34 17.50 6.66
N LEU A 72 20.46 16.80 5.54
CA LEU A 72 19.33 16.17 4.89
C LEU A 72 18.89 14.93 5.68
N ASP A 73 17.62 14.88 6.07
CA ASP A 73 17.03 13.71 6.72
C ASP A 73 15.79 13.23 5.97
N PRO A 74 15.93 12.25 5.06
CA PRO A 74 14.81 11.69 4.31
C PRO A 74 13.80 10.93 5.17
N SER A 75 14.18 10.53 6.39
CA SER A 75 13.30 9.77 7.28
C SER A 75 12.10 10.60 7.77
N ARG A 76 12.22 11.94 7.78
CA ARG A 76 11.15 12.83 8.25
C ARG A 76 9.90 12.73 7.38
N VAL A 77 10.04 12.84 6.06
CA VAL A 77 8.89 12.69 5.14
C VAL A 77 8.37 11.26 5.19
N ALA A 78 9.27 10.26 5.23
CA ALA A 78 8.87 8.87 5.36
C ALA A 78 8.00 8.62 6.60
N ALA A 79 8.39 9.16 7.76
CA ALA A 79 7.61 9.08 9.00
C ALA A 79 6.24 9.77 8.86
N GLN A 80 6.16 10.92 8.19
CA GLN A 80 4.89 11.60 7.96
C GLN A 80 3.98 10.85 6.99
N VAL A 81 4.53 10.14 6.00
CA VAL A 81 3.76 9.26 5.12
C VAL A 81 3.14 8.11 5.93
N VAL A 82 3.91 7.46 6.82
CA VAL A 82 3.42 6.39 7.69
C VAL A 82 2.31 6.88 8.63
N THR A 83 2.48 8.07 9.22
CA THR A 83 1.44 8.69 10.05
C THR A 83 0.19 9.05 9.24
N GLY A 84 0.36 9.65 8.06
CA GLY A 84 -0.73 10.10 7.20
C GLY A 84 -1.60 8.95 6.69
N ILE A 85 -0.99 7.83 6.30
CA ILE A 85 -1.77 6.65 5.88
C ILE A 85 -2.56 6.03 7.04
N GLY A 86 -2.09 6.16 8.29
CA GLY A 86 -2.84 5.75 9.47
C GLY A 86 -4.18 6.49 9.60
N PHE A 87 -4.19 7.80 9.32
CA PHE A 87 -5.40 8.61 9.30
C PHE A 87 -6.37 8.19 8.18
N ILE A 88 -5.87 7.98 6.95
CA ILE A 88 -6.68 7.50 5.82
C ILE A 88 -7.25 6.11 6.12
N GLY A 89 -6.45 5.23 6.72
CA GLY A 89 -6.85 3.90 7.14
C GLY A 89 -7.99 3.93 8.15
N ALA A 90 -7.92 4.81 9.16
CA ALA A 90 -8.99 4.99 10.13
C ALA A 90 -10.30 5.44 9.47
N GLY A 91 -10.23 6.36 8.49
CA GLY A 91 -11.39 6.82 7.72
C GLY A 91 -12.05 5.75 6.85
N MET A 92 -11.40 4.59 6.67
CA MET A 92 -11.90 3.46 5.89
C MET A 92 -12.50 2.36 6.76
N ILE A 93 -12.36 2.45 8.09
CA ILE A 93 -12.90 1.50 9.05
C ILE A 93 -14.25 2.01 9.55
N PHE A 94 -15.29 1.21 9.36
CA PHE A 94 -16.65 1.53 9.79
C PHE A 94 -17.19 0.42 10.69
N VAL A 95 -17.79 0.80 11.82
CA VAL A 95 -18.40 -0.12 12.78
C VAL A 95 -19.92 0.07 12.74
N LYS A 96 -20.66 -1.01 12.54
CA LYS A 96 -22.13 -1.01 12.57
C LYS A 96 -22.61 -2.19 13.41
N GLY A 97 -23.13 -1.92 14.61
CA GLY A 97 -23.40 -2.96 15.60
C GLY A 97 -22.12 -3.76 15.90
N ASP A 98 -22.22 -5.09 15.84
CA ASP A 98 -21.08 -5.99 16.06
C ASP A 98 -20.21 -6.25 14.82
N HIS A 99 -20.49 -5.57 13.69
CA HIS A 99 -19.74 -5.77 12.44
C HIS A 99 -18.76 -4.64 12.18
N VAL A 100 -17.48 -5.00 11.97
CA VAL A 100 -16.40 -4.09 11.56
C VAL A 100 -16.10 -4.29 10.08
N ASN A 101 -16.27 -3.24 9.28
CA ASN A 101 -15.96 -3.24 7.85
C ASN A 101 -14.71 -2.41 7.55
N GLY A 102 -13.99 -2.79 6.49
CA GLY A 102 -12.87 -2.00 5.96
C GLY A 102 -11.52 -2.22 6.64
N LEU A 103 -11.43 -3.03 7.70
CA LEU A 103 -10.17 -3.34 8.39
C LEU A 103 -9.09 -3.89 7.44
N THR A 104 -9.43 -4.86 6.60
CA THR A 104 -8.50 -5.42 5.61
C THR A 104 -8.13 -4.42 4.52
N THR A 105 -9.08 -3.56 4.12
CA THR A 105 -8.83 -2.52 3.13
C THR A 105 -7.80 -1.52 3.68
N ALA A 106 -7.99 -1.07 4.94
CA ALA A 106 -7.06 -0.21 5.68
C ALA A 106 -5.67 -0.84 5.80
N ALA A 107 -5.58 -2.10 6.24
CA ALA A 107 -4.32 -2.83 6.33
C ALA A 107 -3.61 -2.96 4.98
N THR A 108 -4.35 -3.24 3.90
CA THR A 108 -3.79 -3.33 2.55
C THR A 108 -3.30 -1.97 2.05
N MET A 109 -3.97 -0.86 2.39
CA MET A 109 -3.52 0.49 2.01
C MET A 109 -2.23 0.87 2.73
N TRP A 110 -2.10 0.47 3.99
CA TRP A 110 -0.87 0.61 4.76
C TRP A 110 0.28 -0.17 4.10
N LEU A 111 0.02 -1.43 3.72
CA LEU A 111 1.00 -2.27 3.01
C LEU A 111 1.43 -1.69 1.67
N VAL A 112 0.48 -1.24 0.84
CA VAL A 112 0.77 -0.66 -0.49
C VAL A 112 1.56 0.63 -0.37
N THR A 113 1.26 1.46 0.63
CA THR A 113 2.09 2.64 0.96
C THR A 113 3.53 2.22 1.24
N ALA A 114 3.74 1.21 2.10
CA ALA A 114 5.08 0.71 2.41
C ALA A 114 5.81 0.13 1.18
N ILE A 115 5.12 -0.58 0.29
CA ILE A 115 5.67 -1.08 -0.99
C ILE A 115 6.15 0.08 -1.87
N GLY A 116 5.33 1.13 -2.00
CA GLY A 116 5.70 2.35 -2.73
C GLY A 116 6.92 3.04 -2.12
N MET A 117 6.93 3.22 -0.80
CA MET A 117 8.08 3.79 -0.08
C MET A 117 9.35 2.96 -0.29
N ALA A 118 9.26 1.63 -0.24
CA ALA A 118 10.40 0.74 -0.50
C ALA A 118 10.94 0.90 -1.93
N CYS A 119 10.06 1.06 -2.92
CA CYS A 119 10.48 1.35 -4.29
C CYS A 119 11.23 2.69 -4.39
N GLY A 120 10.66 3.79 -3.86
CA GLY A 120 11.33 5.11 -3.87
C GLY A 120 12.57 5.20 -2.97
N ALA A 121 12.72 4.29 -2.02
CA ALA A 121 13.95 4.11 -1.25
C ALA A 121 15.06 3.44 -2.08
N GLY A 122 14.75 2.80 -3.21
CA GLY A 122 15.68 2.02 -4.02
C GLY A 122 15.75 0.54 -3.60
N LEU A 123 14.70 0.02 -2.97
CA LEU A 123 14.62 -1.34 -2.43
C LEU A 123 13.56 -2.20 -3.15
N PRO A 124 13.65 -2.38 -4.49
CA PRO A 124 12.61 -3.04 -5.28
C PRO A 124 12.44 -4.53 -4.93
N TRP A 125 13.51 -5.20 -4.48
CA TRP A 125 13.41 -6.60 -4.06
C TRP A 125 12.60 -6.81 -2.79
N LEU A 126 12.71 -5.88 -1.83
CA LEU A 126 11.86 -5.90 -0.64
C LEU A 126 10.41 -5.61 -1.02
N ALA A 127 10.19 -4.60 -1.87
CA ALA A 127 8.86 -4.29 -2.39
C ALA A 127 8.21 -5.51 -3.06
N LEU A 128 8.93 -6.18 -3.96
CA LEU A 128 8.46 -7.39 -4.64
C LEU A 128 8.18 -8.53 -3.66
N GLY A 129 9.10 -8.80 -2.73
CA GLY A 129 8.93 -9.85 -1.71
C GLY A 129 7.69 -9.61 -0.85
N THR A 130 7.44 -8.35 -0.45
CA THR A 130 6.24 -7.95 0.29
C THR A 130 4.96 -8.11 -0.56
N THR A 131 5.00 -7.75 -1.84
CA THR A 131 3.87 -7.99 -2.77
C THR A 131 3.58 -9.49 -2.93
N ILE A 132 4.60 -10.34 -3.02
CA ILE A 132 4.40 -11.80 -3.08
C ILE A 132 3.78 -12.31 -1.77
N ALA A 133 4.29 -11.85 -0.62
CA ALA A 133 3.73 -12.21 0.68
C ALA A 133 2.25 -11.80 0.81
N TYR A 134 1.87 -10.64 0.28
CA TYR A 134 0.47 -10.22 0.17
C TYR A 134 -0.38 -11.23 -0.61
N PHE A 135 0.07 -11.66 -1.80
CA PHE A 135 -0.67 -12.61 -2.61
C PHE A 135 -0.77 -13.99 -1.95
N VAL A 136 0.26 -14.42 -1.21
CA VAL A 136 0.17 -15.64 -0.41
C VAL A 136 -0.97 -15.52 0.62
N VAL A 137 -1.04 -14.41 1.36
CA VAL A 137 -2.13 -14.18 2.33
C VAL A 137 -3.49 -14.07 1.62
N ALA A 138 -3.57 -13.34 0.52
CA ALA A 138 -4.84 -13.09 -0.17
C ALA A 138 -5.41 -14.32 -0.90
N LEU A 139 -4.54 -15.19 -1.42
CA LEU A 139 -4.94 -16.33 -2.26
C LEU A 139 -4.86 -17.67 -1.52
N VAL A 140 -3.80 -17.89 -0.74
CA VAL A 140 -3.50 -19.22 -0.16
C VAL A 140 -4.24 -19.40 1.16
N PHE A 141 -4.27 -18.40 2.04
CA PHE A 141 -4.87 -18.55 3.36
C PHE A 141 -6.37 -18.90 3.30
N PRO A 142 -7.22 -18.26 2.46
CA PRO A 142 -8.62 -18.66 2.35
C PRO A 142 -8.79 -20.12 1.92
N SER A 143 -7.93 -20.62 1.03
CA SER A 143 -7.96 -22.01 0.58
C SER A 143 -7.51 -22.99 1.66
N ILE A 144 -6.49 -22.64 2.44
CA ILE A 144 -6.02 -23.46 3.57
C ILE A 144 -7.09 -23.53 4.65
N ILE A 145 -7.67 -22.38 5.03
CA ILE A 145 -8.70 -22.32 6.07
C ILE A 145 -9.91 -23.18 5.69
N ARG A 146 -10.36 -23.13 4.43
CA ARG A 146 -11.45 -23.99 3.94
C ARG A 146 -11.13 -25.49 4.02
N ARG A 147 -9.85 -25.87 3.89
CA ARG A 147 -9.42 -27.28 3.99
C ARG A 147 -9.29 -27.76 5.44
N ILE A 148 -8.84 -26.90 6.35
CA ILE A 148 -8.61 -27.24 7.76
C ILE A 148 -9.90 -27.16 8.58
N LEU A 149 -10.81 -26.23 8.24
CA LEU A 149 -12.10 -26.05 8.91
C LEU A 149 -13.25 -26.19 7.89
N PRO A 150 -13.59 -27.42 7.46
CA PRO A 150 -14.65 -27.66 6.48
C PRO A 150 -16.05 -27.20 6.91
N GLY A 151 -16.25 -26.84 8.20
CA GLY A 151 -17.54 -26.48 8.79
C GLY A 151 -17.65 -25.04 9.31
N ALA A 152 -16.68 -24.15 9.08
CA ALA A 152 -16.73 -22.77 9.58
C ALA A 152 -17.66 -21.83 8.78
N SER A 153 -18.42 -22.35 7.82
CA SER A 153 -19.47 -21.62 7.10
C SER A 153 -20.85 -22.24 7.35
N GLY A 154 -21.50 -21.74 8.40
CA GLY A 154 -22.92 -21.89 8.76
C GLY A 154 -23.08 -21.27 10.15
N PRO A 155 -23.83 -20.15 10.34
CA PRO A 155 -25.27 -20.06 10.12
C PRO A 155 -25.76 -18.68 9.62
N VAL A 156 -25.55 -18.34 8.33
CA VAL A 156 -26.24 -17.17 7.71
C VAL A 156 -27.34 -17.61 6.74
N GLU A 157 -27.23 -18.82 6.19
CA GLU A 157 -28.24 -19.37 5.27
C GLU A 157 -29.48 -19.90 6.00
N GLU A 158 -29.35 -20.26 7.29
CA GLU A 158 -30.44 -20.74 8.14
C GLU A 158 -31.39 -19.62 8.57
N ILE A 159 -30.94 -18.36 8.63
CA ILE A 159 -31.79 -17.21 8.99
C ILE A 159 -32.73 -16.82 7.84
N LYS A 160 -32.33 -17.04 6.57
CA LYS A 160 -33.20 -16.76 5.42
C LYS A 160 -34.36 -17.75 5.26
N HIS A 161 -34.25 -18.95 5.84
CA HIS A 161 -35.34 -19.93 5.83
C HIS A 161 -36.36 -19.72 6.95
N LEU A 162 -36.02 -18.97 8.01
CA LEU A 162 -36.92 -18.68 9.13
C LEU A 162 -37.78 -17.42 8.93
N GLU A 163 -37.52 -16.60 7.93
CA GLU A 163 -38.32 -15.41 7.60
C GLU A 163 -39.43 -15.68 6.56
N HIS A 164 -39.55 -16.92 6.08
CA HIS A 164 -40.51 -17.31 5.02
C HIS A 164 -41.55 -18.36 5.44
N ASP A 165 -41.58 -18.77 6.72
CA ASP A 165 -42.59 -19.68 7.29
C ASP A 165 -43.55 -18.94 8.26
#